data_AF-A0A7W3ZZI4-F1
#
_entry.id   AF-A0A7W3ZZI4-F1
#
_cell.length_a   1.000
_cell.length_b   1.000
_cell.length_c   1.000
_cell.angle_alpha   90.00
_cell.angle_beta   90.00
_cell.angle_gamma   90.00
#
_symmetry.space_group_name_H-M   'P 1'
#
loop_
_entity.id
_entity.type
_entity.pdbx_description
1 polymer ?
#
loop_
_entity_poly.entity_id
_entity_poly.type
_entity_poly.pdbx_seq_one_letter_code
_entity_poly.pdbx_strand_id
1 'polypeptide(L)'
;VLSIDIYQANRWSDVEVISHWHQLFKGTDITQKFAQGETLEDYEQLQLSHTVALYRSRLSDISWFMRCLNEPIARQANQEDNCTGRFWEGRFKSQALLDEAAVLACMAYVDLNPIRAKMASTPEQSDHTSIQLRIQAALKGEQPNSLLPFIGNER
;
A
#
# COMPACT_ATOMS: atom_id res chain seq x y z
N VAL A 1 -3.45 -7.49 4.03
CA VAL A 1 -2.03 -7.76 4.39
C VAL A 1 -1.16 -6.99 3.41
N LEU A 2 -0.12 -6.29 3.90
CA LEU A 2 0.86 -5.65 3.03
C LEU A 2 1.97 -6.65 2.72
N SER A 3 2.34 -6.76 1.45
CA SER A 3 3.48 -7.57 1.01
C SER A 3 4.59 -6.63 0.55
N ILE A 4 5.78 -6.74 1.13
CA ILE A 4 6.97 -6.03 0.65
C ILE A 4 7.79 -7.01 -0.18
N ASP A 5 8.05 -6.68 -1.44
CA ASP A 5 8.97 -7.43 -2.29
C ASP A 5 10.22 -6.57 -2.59
N ILE A 6 11.22 -6.69 -1.73
CA ILE A 6 12.50 -5.97 -1.88
C ILE A 6 13.25 -6.45 -3.13
N TYR A 7 13.08 -7.72 -3.52
CA TYR A 7 13.71 -8.27 -4.73
C TYR A 7 13.08 -7.70 -5.99
N GLN A 8 11.76 -7.48 -6.00
CA GLN A 8 11.10 -6.73 -7.07
C GLN A 8 11.60 -5.29 -7.12
N ALA A 9 11.65 -4.60 -5.98
CA ALA A 9 12.12 -3.21 -5.94
C ALA A 9 13.56 -3.04 -6.45
N ASN A 10 14.44 -4.00 -6.15
CA ASN A 10 15.83 -4.02 -6.61
C ASN A 10 15.99 -4.37 -8.09
N ARG A 11 14.98 -4.99 -8.73
CA ARG A 11 14.99 -5.28 -10.17
C ARG A 11 14.54 -4.10 -11.03
N TRP A 12 13.89 -3.09 -10.42
CA TRP A 12 13.48 -1.89 -11.15
C TRP A 12 14.68 -1.09 -11.64
N SER A 13 14.62 -0.75 -12.92
CA SER A 13 15.45 0.28 -13.52
C SER A 13 15.20 1.65 -12.87
N ASP A 14 16.14 2.57 -13.05
CA ASP A 14 16.03 3.92 -12.49
C ASP A 14 14.82 4.68 -13.05
N VAL A 15 14.45 4.42 -14.31
CA VAL A 15 13.24 4.94 -14.96
C VAL A 15 11.98 4.42 -14.26
N GLU A 16 11.92 3.12 -13.97
CA GLU A 16 10.77 2.53 -13.26
C GLU A 16 10.65 3.10 -11.84
N VAL A 17 11.75 3.21 -11.11
CA VAL A 17 11.75 3.80 -9.76
C VAL A 17 11.21 5.23 -9.77
N ILE A 18 11.67 6.06 -10.71
CA ILE A 18 11.21 7.44 -10.84
C ILE A 18 9.76 7.49 -11.26
N SER A 19 9.34 6.65 -12.21
CA SER A 19 7.94 6.55 -12.64
C SER A 19 7.00 6.19 -11.48
N HIS A 20 7.35 5.16 -10.70
CA HIS A 20 6.59 4.78 -9.51
C HIS A 20 6.54 5.90 -8.46
N TRP A 21 7.66 6.60 -8.25
CA TRP A 21 7.67 7.74 -7.34
C TRP A 21 6.79 8.89 -7.82
N HIS A 22 6.82 9.19 -9.13
CA HIS A 22 6.06 10.28 -9.74
C HIS A 22 4.54 10.06 -9.74
N GLN A 23 4.07 8.81 -9.63
CA GLN A 23 2.65 8.51 -9.41
C GLN A 23 2.14 8.99 -8.05
N LEU A 24 3.03 9.13 -7.06
CA LEU A 24 2.70 9.49 -5.67
C LEU A 24 3.12 10.91 -5.31
N PHE A 25 4.21 11.41 -5.91
CA PHE A 25 4.82 12.69 -5.56
C PHE A 25 5.31 13.42 -6.81
N LYS A 26 5.38 14.75 -6.76
CA LYS A 26 5.88 15.55 -7.89
C LYS A 26 7.35 15.28 -8.28
N GLY A 27 8.16 14.71 -7.38
CA GLY A 27 9.60 14.57 -7.58
C GLY A 27 10.36 15.90 -7.49
N THR A 28 11.60 15.88 -7.96
CA THR A 28 12.48 17.06 -8.11
C THR A 28 12.66 17.43 -9.58
N ASP A 29 13.15 18.64 -9.86
CA ASP A 29 13.43 19.10 -11.23
C ASP A 29 14.34 18.13 -11.99
N ILE A 30 15.40 17.61 -11.35
CA ILE A 30 16.32 16.63 -11.94
C ILE A 30 15.59 15.34 -12.32
N THR A 31 14.74 14.82 -11.43
CA THR A 31 13.97 13.59 -11.73
C THR A 31 12.93 13.82 -12.82
N GLN A 32 12.39 15.03 -12.95
CA GLN A 32 11.45 15.37 -14.02
C GLN A 32 12.16 15.50 -15.37
N LYS A 33 13.30 16.18 -15.43
CA LYS A 33 14.18 16.20 -16.62
C LYS A 33 14.52 14.78 -17.07
N PHE A 34 14.94 13.93 -16.14
CA PHE A 34 15.24 12.52 -16.42
C PHE A 34 14.03 11.77 -16.98
N ALA A 35 12.84 11.93 -16.38
CA ALA A 35 11.61 11.30 -16.84
C ALA A 35 11.19 11.78 -18.24
N GLN A 36 11.57 13.00 -18.64
CA GLN A 36 11.32 13.57 -19.96
C GLN A 36 12.40 13.20 -21.00
N GLY A 37 13.45 12.48 -20.59
CA GLY A 37 14.56 12.11 -21.47
C GLY A 37 15.50 13.27 -21.81
N GLU A 38 15.48 14.34 -21.02
CA GLU A 38 16.41 15.46 -21.18
C GLU A 38 17.85 15.05 -20.82
N THR A 39 18.83 15.73 -21.43
CA THR A 39 20.24 15.52 -21.10
C THR A 39 20.55 16.12 -19.73
N LEU A 40 21.19 15.34 -18.87
CA LEU A 40 21.62 15.78 -17.54
C LEU A 40 23.12 16.05 -17.52
N GLU A 41 23.50 17.14 -16.86
CA GLU A 41 24.91 17.44 -16.57
C GLU A 41 25.51 16.38 -15.61
N ASP A 42 26.83 16.23 -15.60
CA ASP A 42 27.50 15.18 -14.82
C ASP A 42 27.18 15.26 -13.31
N TYR A 43 27.05 16.48 -12.77
CA TYR A 43 26.66 16.65 -11.36
C TYR A 43 25.20 16.28 -11.10
N GLU A 44 24.31 16.54 -12.07
CA GLU A 44 22.89 16.16 -12.00
C GLU A 44 22.73 14.64 -12.05
N GLN A 45 23.56 13.94 -12.84
CA GLN A 45 23.58 12.47 -12.89
C GLN A 45 23.97 11.86 -11.55
N LEU A 46 24.99 12.43 -10.88
CA LEU A 46 25.37 11.97 -9.54
C LEU A 46 24.22 12.18 -8.56
N GLN A 47 23.58 13.36 -8.55
CA GLN A 47 22.43 13.64 -7.70
C GLN A 47 21.22 12.73 -8.00
N LEU A 48 20.99 12.43 -9.28
CA LEU A 48 19.95 11.51 -9.72
C LEU A 48 20.19 10.12 -9.13
N SER A 49 21.41 9.58 -9.22
CA SER A 49 21.73 8.24 -8.72
C SER A 49 21.43 8.09 -7.22
N HIS A 50 21.79 9.09 -6.41
CA HIS A 50 21.47 9.12 -4.98
C HIS A 50 19.95 9.23 -4.75
N THR A 51 19.27 10.06 -5.52
CA THR A 51 17.81 10.24 -5.44
C THR A 51 17.07 8.95 -5.78
N VAL A 52 17.49 8.24 -6.82
CA VAL A 52 16.90 6.97 -7.23
C VAL A 52 17.10 5.90 -6.16
N ALA A 53 18.31 5.78 -5.62
CA ALA A 53 18.57 4.84 -4.52
C ALA A 53 17.67 5.11 -3.31
N LEU A 54 17.49 6.38 -2.96
CA LEU A 54 16.59 6.80 -1.89
C LEU A 54 15.13 6.47 -2.21
N TYR A 55 14.65 6.78 -3.42
CA TYR A 55 13.28 6.50 -3.83
C TYR A 55 12.98 5.00 -3.83
N ARG A 56 13.90 4.19 -4.36
CA ARG A 56 13.81 2.72 -4.35
C ARG A 56 13.65 2.19 -2.92
N SER A 57 14.50 2.65 -1.99
CA SER A 57 14.41 2.27 -0.58
C SER A 57 13.06 2.65 0.04
N ARG A 58 12.57 3.87 -0.23
CA ARG A 58 11.30 4.37 0.32
C ARG A 58 10.07 3.65 -0.25
N LEU A 59 10.09 3.29 -1.54
CA LEU A 59 9.01 2.55 -2.19
C LEU A 59 8.84 1.14 -1.61
N SER A 60 9.87 0.59 -0.95
CA SER A 60 9.82 -0.68 -0.23
C SER A 60 9.74 -0.56 1.30
N ASP A 61 9.47 0.64 1.84
CA ASP A 61 9.45 0.90 3.29
C ASP A 61 8.02 1.06 3.82
N ILE A 62 7.61 0.16 4.73
CA ILE A 62 6.26 0.20 5.35
C ILE A 62 6.03 1.50 6.12
N SER A 63 7.05 2.04 6.80
CA SER A 63 6.89 3.28 7.56
C SER A 63 6.63 4.46 6.63
N TRP A 64 7.26 4.48 5.46
CA TRP A 64 6.96 5.47 4.42
C TRP A 64 5.54 5.29 3.86
N PHE A 65 5.15 4.05 3.55
CA PHE A 65 3.79 3.74 3.13
C PHE A 65 2.75 4.24 4.16
N MET A 66 2.91 3.87 5.43
CA MET A 66 2.00 4.26 6.50
C MET A 66 1.97 5.77 6.71
N ARG A 67 3.11 6.46 6.57
CA ARG A 67 3.15 7.93 6.62
C ARG A 67 2.29 8.55 5.52
N CYS A 68 2.42 8.07 4.28
CA CYS A 68 1.67 8.55 3.12
C CYS A 68 0.19 8.25 3.20
N LEU A 69 -0.19 7.12 3.80
CA LEU A 69 -1.58 6.77 4.02
C LEU A 69 -2.21 7.61 5.13
N ASN A 70 -1.54 7.71 6.28
CA ASN A 70 -2.14 8.24 7.50
C ASN A 70 -2.25 9.76 7.54
N GLU A 71 -1.29 10.49 6.97
CA GLU A 71 -1.26 11.96 6.99
C GLU A 71 -2.45 12.60 6.27
N PRO A 72 -2.76 12.27 5.00
CA PRO A 72 -3.87 12.89 4.29
C PRO A 72 -5.22 12.53 4.92
N ILE A 73 -5.40 11.29 5.40
CA ILE A 73 -6.61 10.86 6.11
C ILE A 73 -6.80 11.69 7.38
N ALA A 74 -5.75 11.83 8.20
CA ALA A 74 -5.82 12.62 9.42
C ALA A 74 -6.15 14.09 9.16
N ARG A 75 -5.54 14.69 8.12
CA ARG A 75 -5.82 16.06 7.72
C ARG A 75 -7.27 16.23 7.25
N GLN A 76 -7.75 15.32 6.41
CA GLN A 76 -9.12 15.37 5.89
C GLN A 76 -10.16 15.17 7.00
N ALA A 77 -9.98 14.18 7.87
CA ALA A 77 -10.90 13.95 8.97
C ALA A 77 -10.98 15.14 9.94
N ASN A 78 -9.83 15.72 10.31
CA ASN A 78 -9.80 16.93 11.13
C ASN A 78 -10.51 18.12 10.46
N GLN A 79 -10.37 18.24 9.13
CA GLN A 79 -11.05 19.28 8.36
C GLN A 79 -12.57 19.06 8.33
N GLU A 80 -13.02 17.82 8.10
CA GLU A 80 -14.43 17.43 8.10
C GLU A 80 -15.08 17.73 9.47
N ASP A 81 -14.36 17.46 10.55
CA ASP A 81 -14.83 17.69 11.93
C ASP A 81 -14.58 19.14 12.44
N ASN A 82 -14.02 20.02 11.60
CA ASN A 82 -13.64 21.39 11.96
C ASN A 82 -12.77 21.48 13.23
N CYS A 83 -11.87 20.51 13.42
CA CYS A 83 -11.01 20.42 14.59
C CYS A 83 -9.52 20.43 14.22
N THR A 84 -8.66 20.53 15.24
CA THR A 84 -7.21 20.41 15.07
C THR A 84 -6.65 19.44 16.10
N GLY A 85 -5.56 18.77 15.79
CA GLY A 85 -4.89 17.86 16.71
C GLY A 85 -4.55 16.51 16.10
N ARG A 86 -4.31 15.52 16.98
CA ARG A 86 -3.96 14.16 16.57
C ARG A 86 -5.22 13.37 16.23
N PHE A 87 -5.28 12.85 15.01
CA PHE A 87 -6.33 11.92 14.60
C PHE A 87 -6.05 10.48 15.03
N TRP A 88 -4.79 10.03 14.95
CA TRP A 88 -4.36 8.68 15.32
C TRP A 88 -3.81 8.63 16.75
N GLU A 89 -4.08 7.54 17.48
CA GLU A 89 -3.65 7.35 18.88
C GLU A 89 -2.12 7.25 19.05
N GLY A 90 -1.38 6.79 18.03
CA GLY A 90 0.06 6.61 18.13
C GLY A 90 0.73 6.03 16.88
N ARG A 91 1.86 5.35 17.08
CA ARG A 91 2.59 4.66 16.01
C ARG A 91 1.83 3.40 15.57
N PHE A 92 1.91 3.07 14.29
CA PHE A 92 1.39 1.80 13.79
C PHE A 92 2.19 0.62 14.37
N LYS A 93 1.54 -0.54 14.45
CA LYS A 93 2.18 -1.82 14.77
C LYS A 93 2.20 -2.67 13.52
N SER A 94 3.32 -3.35 13.26
CA SER A 94 3.45 -4.31 12.18
C SER A 94 3.93 -5.64 12.75
N GLN A 95 3.27 -6.73 12.34
CA GLN A 95 3.63 -8.10 12.69
C GLN A 95 3.89 -8.86 11.41
N ALA A 96 5.07 -9.48 11.31
CA ALA A 96 5.39 -10.34 10.18
C ALA A 96 4.56 -11.62 10.25
N LEU A 97 3.98 -12.00 9.10
CA LEU A 97 3.28 -13.27 8.89
C LEU A 97 4.23 -14.15 8.08
N LEU A 98 4.68 -15.25 8.69
CA LEU A 98 5.82 -16.03 8.19
C LEU A 98 5.40 -17.23 7.33
N ASP A 99 4.11 -17.57 7.32
CA ASP A 99 3.54 -18.69 6.57
C ASP A 99 2.11 -18.39 6.12
N GLU A 100 1.61 -19.21 5.21
CA GLU A 100 0.26 -19.08 4.64
C GLU A 100 -0.84 -19.25 5.71
N ALA A 101 -0.60 -20.12 6.70
CA ALA A 101 -1.55 -20.35 7.80
C ALA A 101 -1.75 -19.07 8.63
N ALA A 102 -0.67 -18.33 8.91
CA ALA A 102 -0.70 -17.05 9.59
C ALA A 102 -1.41 -15.98 8.75
N VAL A 103 -1.20 -15.97 7.42
CA VAL A 103 -1.93 -15.08 6.52
C VAL A 103 -3.43 -15.37 6.55
N LEU A 104 -3.83 -16.65 6.43
CA LEU A 104 -5.23 -17.06 6.48
C LEU A 104 -5.87 -16.74 7.83
N ALA A 105 -5.17 -16.99 8.94
CA ALA A 105 -5.64 -16.64 10.28
C ALA A 105 -5.85 -15.13 10.43
N CYS A 106 -4.93 -14.31 9.92
CA CYS A 106 -5.09 -12.85 9.92
C CYS A 106 -6.25 -12.38 9.04
N MET A 107 -6.46 -12.98 7.88
CA MET A 107 -7.60 -12.68 7.01
C MET A 107 -8.91 -12.98 7.72
N ALA A 108 -9.06 -14.19 8.28
CA ALA A 108 -10.24 -14.59 9.04
C ALA A 108 -10.48 -13.66 10.25
N TYR A 109 -9.43 -13.29 10.99
CA TYR A 109 -9.53 -12.34 12.09
C TYR A 109 -10.10 -10.99 11.64
N VAL A 110 -9.60 -10.43 10.53
CA VAL A 110 -10.07 -9.14 10.00
C VAL A 110 -11.50 -9.24 9.49
N ASP A 111 -11.81 -10.27 8.70
CA ASP A 111 -13.13 -10.48 8.11
C ASP A 111 -14.21 -10.74 9.18
N LEU A 112 -13.85 -11.31 10.32
CA LEU A 112 -14.77 -11.55 11.45
C LEU A 112 -14.86 -10.37 12.43
N ASN A 113 -14.05 -9.32 12.29
CA ASN A 113 -14.08 -8.17 13.22
C ASN A 113 -15.43 -7.45 13.25
N PRO A 114 -16.13 -7.21 12.12
CA PRO A 114 -17.44 -6.57 12.15
C PRO A 114 -18.50 -7.38 12.90
N ILE A 115 -18.44 -8.72 12.82
CA ILE A 115 -19.29 -9.60 13.64
C ILE A 115 -18.93 -9.50 15.11
N ARG A 116 -17.63 -9.55 15.44
CA ARG A 116 -17.15 -9.39 16.82
C ARG A 116 -17.55 -8.04 17.43
N ALA A 117 -17.55 -6.98 16.62
CA ALA A 117 -17.98 -5.64 16.99
C ALA A 117 -19.50 -5.44 16.98
N LYS A 118 -20.28 -6.48 16.62
CA LYS A 118 -21.75 -6.45 16.48
C LYS A 118 -22.27 -5.45 15.44
N MET A 119 -21.44 -5.09 14.46
CA MET A 119 -21.83 -4.24 13.32
C MET A 119 -22.51 -5.05 12.21
N ALA A 120 -22.27 -6.36 12.15
CA ALA A 120 -22.92 -7.30 11.25
C ALA A 120 -23.25 -8.61 11.98
N SER A 121 -24.29 -9.33 11.55
CA SER A 121 -24.62 -10.65 12.10
C SER A 121 -23.93 -11.79 11.36
N THR A 122 -23.52 -11.55 10.11
CA THR A 122 -22.93 -12.55 9.21
C THR A 122 -21.84 -11.91 8.33
N PRO A 123 -20.85 -12.66 7.83
CA PRO A 123 -19.85 -12.16 6.89
C PRO A 123 -20.44 -11.54 5.61
N GLU A 124 -21.58 -12.05 5.14
CA GLU A 124 -22.32 -11.56 3.97
C GLU A 124 -22.81 -10.12 4.14
N GLN A 125 -23.16 -9.76 5.39
CA GLN A 125 -23.66 -8.45 5.79
C GLN A 125 -22.56 -7.51 6.30
N SER A 126 -21.30 -7.96 6.22
CA SER A 126 -20.16 -7.21 6.72
C SER A 126 -19.64 -6.26 5.64
N ASP A 127 -20.26 -5.09 5.53
CA ASP A 127 -19.93 -4.10 4.49
C ASP A 127 -18.45 -3.70 4.49
N HIS A 128 -17.94 -3.43 3.29
CA HIS A 128 -16.57 -3.00 3.04
C HIS A 128 -15.48 -4.00 3.48
N THR A 129 -15.81 -5.30 3.56
CA THR A 129 -14.83 -6.35 3.87
C THR A 129 -14.46 -7.21 2.67
N SER A 130 -13.29 -7.84 2.76
CA SER A 130 -12.79 -8.72 1.70
C SER A 130 -13.64 -9.99 1.57
N ILE A 131 -14.13 -10.53 2.68
CA ILE A 131 -15.01 -11.71 2.67
C ILE A 131 -16.34 -11.43 1.98
N GLN A 132 -16.95 -10.25 2.19
CA GLN A 132 -18.19 -9.89 1.50
C GLN A 132 -17.99 -9.89 -0.02
N LEU A 133 -16.93 -9.22 -0.51
CA LEU A 133 -16.61 -9.20 -1.95
C LEU A 133 -16.42 -10.61 -2.52
N ARG A 134 -15.73 -11.48 -1.78
CA ARG A 134 -15.51 -12.87 -2.20
C ARG A 134 -16.80 -13.68 -2.25
N ILE A 135 -17.69 -13.53 -1.26
CA ILE A 135 -18.97 -14.23 -1.26
C ILE A 135 -19.83 -13.76 -2.45
N GLN A 136 -19.89 -12.45 -2.70
CA GLN A 136 -20.67 -11.90 -3.81
C GLN A 136 -20.16 -12.39 -5.18
N ALA A 137 -18.85 -12.54 -5.36
CA ALA A 137 -18.28 -13.13 -6.57
C ALA A 137 -18.53 -14.64 -6.65
N ALA A 138 -18.36 -15.37 -5.54
CA ALA A 138 -18.57 -16.82 -5.49
C ALA A 138 -20.02 -17.20 -5.82
N LEU A 139 -21.00 -16.40 -5.39
CA LEU A 139 -22.43 -16.59 -5.75
C LEU A 139 -22.68 -16.49 -7.27
N LYS A 140 -21.77 -15.83 -8.00
CA LYS A 140 -21.80 -15.73 -9.47
C LYS A 140 -20.85 -16.72 -10.16
N GLY A 141 -20.12 -17.53 -9.40
CA GLY A 141 -19.06 -18.40 -9.93
C GLY A 141 -17.81 -17.64 -10.39
N GLU A 142 -17.58 -16.45 -9.84
CA GLU A 142 -16.50 -15.53 -10.24
C GLU A 142 -15.45 -15.36 -9.13
N GLN A 143 -14.28 -14.83 -9.50
CA GLN A 143 -13.22 -14.38 -8.58
C GLN A 143 -13.21 -12.83 -8.57
N PRO A 144 -13.18 -12.16 -7.39
CA PRO A 144 -13.14 -10.70 -7.36
C PRO A 144 -11.85 -10.16 -8.00
N ASN A 145 -11.97 -9.26 -8.97
CA ASN A 145 -10.82 -8.68 -9.68
C ASN A 145 -9.88 -7.87 -8.77
N SER A 146 -10.41 -7.29 -7.69
CA SER A 146 -9.65 -6.49 -6.74
C SER A 146 -8.90 -7.31 -5.68
N LEU A 147 -9.14 -8.63 -5.62
CA LEU A 147 -8.56 -9.51 -4.60
C LEU A 147 -7.78 -10.65 -5.24
N LEU A 148 -6.62 -10.95 -4.67
CA LEU A 148 -5.84 -12.10 -5.10
C LEU A 148 -6.65 -13.41 -4.95
N PRO A 149 -6.51 -14.35 -5.91
CA PRO A 149 -7.04 -15.71 -5.78
C PRO A 149 -6.59 -16.38 -4.48
N PHE A 150 -7.47 -17.17 -3.89
CA PHE A 150 -7.13 -18.01 -2.73
C PHE A 150 -6.27 -19.22 -3.12
N ILE A 151 -6.45 -19.73 -4.34
CA ILE A 151 -5.80 -20.95 -4.85
C ILE A 151 -5.05 -20.57 -6.14
N GLY A 152 -3.89 -21.19 -6.38
CA GLY A 152 -3.13 -21.06 -7.63
C GLY A 152 -2.08 -19.96 -7.65
N ASN A 153 -1.66 -19.46 -6.49
CA ASN A 153 -0.57 -18.49 -6.33
C ASN A 153 0.62 -19.08 -5.53
N GLU A 154 0.79 -20.40 -5.56
CA GLU A 154 1.99 -21.05 -5.03
C GLU A 154 3.19 -20.58 -5.87
N ARG A 155 4.13 -19.85 -5.25
CA ARG A 155 5.40 -19.43 -5.84
C ARG A 155 6.55 -20.25 -5.28
#